data_AF-A0A0U5JF66-F1
#
_entry.id   AF-A0A0U5JF66-F1
#
_cell.length_a   1.000
_cell.length_b   1.000
_cell.length_c   1.000
_cell.angle_alpha   90.00
_cell.angle_beta   90.00
_cell.angle_gamma   90.00
#
_symmetry.space_group_name_H-M   'P 1'
#
loop_
_entity.id
_entity.type
_entity.pdbx_description
1 polymer ?
#
loop_
_entity_poly.entity_id
_entity_poly.type
_entity_poly.pdbx_seq_one_letter_code
_entity_poly.pdbx_strand_id
1 'polypeptide(L)'
;MHQVIEHQGNKFFIGLELRTNNEECSLAMPAHKERFFKEKILSKIPNKTSGDILALYTNYEGDYTKPYSWILGCEVSSLEHVPEGLVGKMIPQSKYAVYTTKGEFPQGLIAAWQDIWKSSLPRSYTTDFEVYPSDFDPQHKPEVKVYISIEDALLKSVLQGRFDTFRSGSICSPLPEADFKDTSQNSLYAWGMDYVCGNGVMEKNIDRIPTEEEIDLAIQYFSAKNLPFMWWTSAKTLETRGFQFGGILTGIALDISQGVPSTLPASPNLTIQIVQTESELKVFTDLAADAFAMNPKATEQWLVLNDAVMRQGEQVHFMAYLDGVPVGTATLSVSSSSAGIWNLATLLQQRKHGIGGALVHAALLEAKKRQYAQVMAILMPKGLAWGLFTKLGFQAVCEFPFYIYGVSAEELEK
;
A
#
# COMPACT_ATOMS: atom_id res chain seq x y z
N MET A 1 -12.78 -22.89 -17.95
CA MET A 1 -13.32 -21.53 -17.75
C MET A 1 -12.42 -20.53 -18.45
N HIS A 2 -12.95 -19.37 -18.86
CA HIS A 2 -12.08 -18.26 -19.23
C HIS A 2 -11.76 -17.52 -17.94
N GLN A 3 -10.48 -17.47 -17.61
CA GLN A 3 -9.95 -16.68 -16.50
C GLN A 3 -9.34 -15.43 -17.12
N VAL A 4 -9.83 -14.26 -16.69
CA VAL A 4 -9.21 -12.98 -17.01
C VAL A 4 -8.78 -12.34 -15.70
N ILE A 5 -7.62 -11.68 -15.70
CA ILE A 5 -7.21 -10.85 -14.57
C ILE A 5 -7.76 -9.45 -14.80
N GLU A 6 -8.60 -8.98 -13.89
CA GLU A 6 -9.17 -7.64 -13.89
C GLU A 6 -8.68 -6.86 -12.67
N HIS A 7 -8.39 -5.57 -12.86
CA HIS A 7 -8.19 -4.63 -11.77
C HIS A 7 -9.53 -4.00 -11.42
N GLN A 8 -9.95 -4.13 -10.17
CA GLN A 8 -11.17 -3.50 -9.67
C GLN A 8 -10.79 -2.40 -8.69
N GLY A 9 -11.39 -1.21 -8.83
CA GLY A 9 -11.21 -0.10 -7.89
C GLY A 9 -11.97 -0.32 -6.57
N ASN A 10 -11.80 0.61 -5.63
CA ASN A 10 -12.53 0.61 -4.35
C ASN A 10 -14.05 0.66 -4.60
N LYS A 11 -14.82 -0.11 -3.81
CA LYS A 11 -16.29 -0.11 -3.84
C LYS A 11 -16.85 -0.02 -2.43
N PHE A 12 -17.96 0.69 -2.25
CA PHE A 12 -18.77 0.58 -1.04
C PHE A 12 -19.93 -0.37 -1.28
N PHE A 13 -20.24 -1.17 -0.28
CA PHE A 13 -21.24 -2.24 -0.35
C PHE A 13 -22.05 -2.28 0.94
N ILE A 14 -23.36 -2.42 0.82
CA ILE A 14 -24.24 -2.65 1.98
C ILE A 14 -25.01 -3.94 1.74
N GLY A 15 -25.13 -4.77 2.77
CA GLY A 15 -25.85 -6.03 2.66
C GLY A 15 -26.21 -6.72 3.97
N LEU A 16 -26.90 -7.85 3.84
CA LEU A 16 -27.32 -8.72 4.93
C LEU A 16 -26.27 -9.83 5.13
N GLU A 17 -25.61 -9.84 6.29
CA GLU A 17 -24.48 -10.73 6.59
C GLU A 17 -24.92 -12.07 7.22
N LEU A 18 -24.27 -13.15 6.78
CA LEU A 18 -24.32 -14.48 7.35
C LEU A 18 -22.89 -14.94 7.65
N ARG A 19 -22.57 -15.21 8.91
CA ARG A 19 -21.32 -15.90 9.28
C ARG A 19 -21.49 -17.40 9.07
N THR A 20 -20.60 -18.04 8.31
CA THR A 20 -20.71 -19.47 7.99
C THR A 20 -19.36 -20.05 7.56
N ASN A 21 -19.33 -21.32 7.15
CA ASN A 21 -18.21 -22.02 6.55
C ASN A 21 -18.73 -22.97 5.45
N ASN A 22 -17.84 -23.63 4.71
CA ASN A 22 -18.26 -24.51 3.60
C ASN A 22 -19.02 -25.78 4.01
N GLU A 23 -18.97 -26.18 5.28
CA GLU A 23 -19.72 -27.34 5.79
C GLU A 23 -21.16 -26.95 6.12
N GLU A 24 -21.36 -25.78 6.74
CA GLU A 24 -22.65 -25.29 7.22
C GLU A 24 -23.43 -24.47 6.18
N CYS A 25 -22.74 -23.87 5.19
CA CYS A 25 -23.36 -22.89 4.29
C CYS A 25 -24.51 -23.49 3.47
N SER A 26 -24.42 -24.77 3.11
CA SER A 26 -25.46 -25.47 2.35
C SER A 26 -26.82 -25.50 3.08
N LEU A 27 -26.80 -25.49 4.43
CA LEU A 27 -27.99 -25.45 5.28
C LEU A 27 -28.45 -24.02 5.56
N ALA A 28 -27.52 -23.09 5.80
CA ALA A 28 -27.84 -21.73 6.24
C ALA A 28 -28.18 -20.75 5.10
N MET A 29 -27.52 -20.87 3.93
CA MET A 29 -27.70 -19.94 2.80
C MET A 29 -29.14 -19.88 2.26
N PRO A 30 -29.92 -21.00 2.15
CA PRO A 30 -31.30 -20.94 1.67
C PRO A 30 -32.20 -20.04 2.51
N ALA A 31 -32.18 -20.18 3.84
CA ALA A 31 -32.96 -19.34 4.76
C ALA A 31 -32.51 -17.87 4.72
N HIS A 32 -31.20 -17.64 4.58
CA HIS A 32 -30.65 -16.29 4.44
C HIS A 32 -31.09 -15.60 3.14
N LYS A 33 -31.08 -16.33 2.02
CA LYS A 33 -31.60 -15.87 0.72
C LYS A 33 -33.10 -15.57 0.80
N GLU A 34 -33.89 -16.48 1.38
CA GLU A 34 -35.34 -16.26 1.55
C GLU A 34 -35.60 -14.97 2.34
N ARG A 35 -34.89 -14.78 3.46
CA ARG A 35 -34.99 -13.57 4.28
C ARG A 35 -34.68 -12.31 3.47
N PHE A 36 -33.57 -12.32 2.70
CA PHE A 36 -33.16 -11.18 1.88
C PHE A 36 -34.27 -10.73 0.91
N PHE A 37 -34.91 -11.67 0.21
CA PHE A 37 -35.98 -11.36 -0.74
C PHE A 37 -37.32 -11.06 -0.06
N LYS A 38 -37.72 -11.84 0.94
CA LYS A 38 -38.99 -11.67 1.66
C LYS A 38 -39.08 -10.34 2.38
N GLU A 39 -38.00 -9.93 3.04
CA GLU A 39 -37.92 -8.64 3.72
C GLU A 39 -37.62 -7.46 2.79
N LYS A 40 -37.48 -7.72 1.48
CA LYS A 40 -37.14 -6.72 0.45
C LYS A 40 -35.90 -5.91 0.82
N ILE A 41 -34.86 -6.57 1.33
CA ILE A 41 -33.65 -5.91 1.84
C ILE A 41 -33.03 -4.98 0.80
N LEU A 42 -32.95 -5.42 -0.47
CA LEU A 42 -32.43 -4.59 -1.55
C LEU A 42 -33.14 -3.23 -1.66
N SER A 43 -34.45 -3.15 -1.37
CA SER A 43 -35.20 -1.88 -1.42
C SER A 43 -34.88 -0.94 -0.25
N LYS A 44 -34.36 -1.46 0.87
CA LYS A 44 -34.00 -0.69 2.07
C LYS A 44 -32.61 -0.04 1.98
N ILE A 45 -31.76 -0.50 1.06
CA ILE A 45 -30.39 0.00 0.90
C ILE A 45 -30.41 1.39 0.22
N PRO A 46 -29.80 2.44 0.81
CA PRO A 46 -29.73 3.77 0.20
C PRO A 46 -28.61 3.86 -0.86
N ASN A 47 -28.62 4.93 -1.66
CA ASN A 47 -27.46 5.35 -2.47
C ASN A 47 -26.88 4.28 -3.42
N LYS A 48 -27.71 3.37 -3.92
CA LYS A 48 -27.26 2.28 -4.80
C LYS A 48 -26.66 2.82 -6.10
N THR A 49 -25.54 2.26 -6.52
CA THR A 49 -24.87 2.62 -7.77
C THR A 49 -25.21 1.66 -8.92
N SER A 50 -25.74 0.48 -8.59
CA SER A 50 -26.23 -0.52 -9.55
C SER A 50 -27.50 -1.20 -9.03
N GLY A 51 -28.28 -1.80 -9.94
CA GLY A 51 -29.38 -2.70 -9.61
C GLY A 51 -28.93 -4.15 -9.36
N ASP A 52 -27.65 -4.45 -9.58
CA ASP A 52 -27.10 -5.80 -9.44
C ASP A 52 -27.03 -6.21 -7.96
N ILE A 53 -27.22 -7.51 -7.72
CA ILE A 53 -26.99 -8.12 -6.42
C ILE A 53 -25.59 -8.72 -6.42
N LEU A 54 -24.81 -8.44 -5.37
CA LEU A 54 -23.55 -9.14 -5.12
C LEU A 54 -23.72 -10.12 -3.96
N ALA A 55 -23.11 -11.30 -4.11
CA ALA A 55 -22.86 -12.21 -3.01
C ALA A 55 -21.39 -12.10 -2.62
N LEU A 56 -21.12 -11.34 -1.56
CA LEU A 56 -19.79 -11.02 -1.07
C LEU A 56 -19.31 -12.08 -0.08
N TYR A 57 -18.06 -12.53 -0.24
CA TYR A 57 -17.37 -13.42 0.69
C TYR A 57 -16.18 -12.66 1.26
N THR A 58 -16.11 -12.48 2.58
CA THR A 58 -15.06 -11.68 3.23
C THR A 58 -14.86 -12.12 4.69
N ASN A 59 -13.94 -11.47 5.41
CA ASN A 59 -13.59 -11.78 6.80
C ASN A 59 -13.22 -13.27 6.96
N TYR A 60 -12.43 -13.83 6.04
CA TYR A 60 -11.97 -15.20 6.13
C TYR A 60 -11.05 -15.38 7.34
N GLU A 61 -11.24 -16.48 8.09
CA GLU A 61 -10.34 -16.91 9.18
C GLU A 61 -9.17 -17.81 8.67
N GLY A 62 -8.81 -17.67 7.40
CA GLY A 62 -7.82 -18.51 6.73
C GLY A 62 -8.20 -18.73 5.27
N ASP A 63 -8.16 -19.98 4.84
CA ASP A 63 -8.57 -20.38 3.49
C ASP A 63 -10.08 -20.67 3.41
N TYR A 64 -10.51 -21.23 2.27
CA TYR A 64 -11.90 -21.57 2.01
C TYR A 64 -12.47 -22.66 2.95
N THR A 65 -11.63 -23.36 3.71
CA THR A 65 -12.07 -24.38 4.69
C THR A 65 -12.44 -23.78 6.05
N LYS A 66 -12.07 -22.52 6.29
CA LYS A 66 -12.31 -21.80 7.54
C LYS A 66 -13.56 -20.91 7.47
N PRO A 67 -14.08 -20.45 8.63
CA PRO A 67 -15.21 -19.53 8.65
C PRO A 67 -14.96 -18.25 7.88
N TYR A 68 -16.02 -17.75 7.24
CA TYR A 68 -16.08 -16.50 6.49
C TYR A 68 -17.45 -15.85 6.65
N SER A 69 -17.57 -14.60 6.22
CA SER A 69 -18.85 -13.88 6.15
C SER A 69 -19.33 -13.89 4.72
N TRP A 70 -20.58 -14.30 4.53
CA TRP A 70 -21.28 -14.29 3.26
C TRP A 70 -22.38 -13.24 3.30
N ILE A 71 -22.36 -12.27 2.39
CA ILE A 71 -23.19 -11.07 2.48
C ILE A 71 -23.91 -10.85 1.16
N LEU A 72 -25.24 -10.80 1.20
CA LEU A 72 -26.07 -10.44 0.05
C LEU A 72 -26.42 -8.96 0.09
N GLY A 73 -26.16 -8.24 -1.00
CA GLY A 73 -26.35 -6.79 -1.02
C GLY A 73 -26.08 -6.19 -2.39
N CYS A 74 -25.75 -4.90 -2.42
CA CYS A 74 -25.39 -4.20 -3.65
C CYS A 74 -24.35 -3.11 -3.39
N GLU A 75 -23.73 -2.64 -4.47
CA GLU A 75 -22.83 -1.48 -4.43
C GLU A 75 -23.61 -0.18 -4.13
N VAL A 76 -22.99 0.70 -3.35
CA VAL A 76 -23.50 2.00 -2.96
C VAL A 76 -22.45 3.09 -3.17
N SER A 77 -22.85 4.35 -3.23
CA SER A 77 -21.90 5.47 -3.39
C SER A 77 -21.29 5.95 -2.08
N SER A 78 -21.85 5.57 -0.92
CA SER A 78 -21.39 6.01 0.40
C SER A 78 -21.83 5.05 1.50
N LEU A 79 -21.03 4.96 2.57
CA LEU A 79 -21.32 4.22 3.81
C LEU A 79 -21.78 5.14 4.96
N GLU A 80 -22.05 6.41 4.72
CA GLU A 80 -22.49 7.36 5.76
C GLU A 80 -23.79 6.94 6.47
N HIS A 81 -24.67 6.22 5.76
CA HIS A 81 -25.92 5.72 6.33
C HIS A 81 -26.10 4.23 6.01
N VAL A 82 -25.81 3.38 6.99
CA VAL A 82 -26.08 1.93 6.92
C VAL A 82 -27.37 1.63 7.68
N PRO A 83 -28.41 1.07 7.04
CA PRO A 83 -29.65 0.72 7.72
C PRO A 83 -29.45 -0.30 8.86
N GLU A 84 -30.28 -0.20 9.90
CA GLU A 84 -30.24 -1.13 11.04
C GLU A 84 -30.43 -2.59 10.59
N GLY A 85 -29.59 -3.48 11.14
CA GLY A 85 -29.58 -4.90 10.80
C GLY A 85 -28.83 -5.25 9.52
N LEU A 86 -28.24 -4.27 8.82
CA LEU A 86 -27.34 -4.47 7.70
C LEU A 86 -25.90 -4.11 8.08
N VAL A 87 -24.95 -4.57 7.25
CA VAL A 87 -23.54 -4.22 7.39
C VAL A 87 -23.09 -3.41 6.18
N GLY A 88 -22.28 -2.39 6.43
CA GLY A 88 -21.50 -1.69 5.42
C GLY A 88 -20.11 -2.31 5.31
N LYS A 89 -19.66 -2.58 4.08
CA LYS A 89 -18.30 -3.03 3.78
C LYS A 89 -17.72 -2.13 2.71
N MET A 90 -16.43 -1.89 2.81
CA MET A 90 -15.66 -1.36 1.71
C MET A 90 -14.83 -2.51 1.12
N ILE A 91 -14.98 -2.73 -0.18
CA ILE A 91 -14.21 -3.69 -0.95
C ILE A 91 -12.97 -2.94 -1.45
N PRO A 92 -11.75 -3.29 -1.00
CA PRO A 92 -10.55 -2.59 -1.41
C PRO A 92 -10.23 -2.89 -2.87
N GLN A 93 -9.55 -1.93 -3.51
CA GLN A 93 -8.99 -2.10 -4.84
C GLN A 93 -8.05 -3.29 -4.83
N SER A 94 -8.21 -4.18 -5.80
CA SER A 94 -7.39 -5.39 -5.91
C SER A 94 -7.38 -5.94 -7.33
N LYS A 95 -6.50 -6.92 -7.55
CA LYS A 95 -6.53 -7.79 -8.73
C LYS A 95 -7.48 -8.95 -8.46
N TYR A 96 -8.33 -9.23 -9.43
CA TYR A 96 -9.28 -10.32 -9.38
C TYR A 96 -9.08 -11.26 -10.55
N ALA A 97 -9.02 -12.56 -10.26
CA ALA A 97 -9.27 -13.58 -11.27
C ALA A 97 -10.78 -13.71 -11.47
N VAL A 98 -11.24 -13.42 -12.67
CA VAL A 98 -12.66 -13.42 -13.02
C VAL A 98 -13.00 -14.70 -13.74
N TYR A 99 -13.97 -15.43 -13.21
CA TYR A 99 -14.51 -16.65 -13.78
C TYR A 99 -15.94 -16.40 -14.24
N THR A 100 -16.24 -16.69 -15.51
CA THR A 100 -17.62 -16.70 -16.01
C THR A 100 -18.15 -18.14 -15.96
N THR A 101 -19.26 -18.35 -15.25
CA THR A 101 -19.86 -19.68 -15.10
C THR A 101 -20.33 -20.23 -16.43
N LYS A 102 -20.25 -21.56 -16.60
CA LYS A 102 -20.79 -22.28 -17.76
C LYS A 102 -21.83 -23.30 -17.31
N GLY A 103 -22.86 -23.52 -18.11
CA GLY A 103 -23.90 -24.49 -17.82
C GLY A 103 -25.10 -23.88 -17.08
N GLU A 104 -25.96 -24.75 -16.56
CA GLU A 104 -27.23 -24.32 -15.94
C GLU A 104 -27.00 -23.86 -14.50
N PHE A 105 -27.74 -22.83 -14.08
CA PHE A 105 -27.74 -22.38 -12.70
C PHE A 105 -28.61 -23.33 -11.84
N PRO A 106 -28.18 -23.73 -10.64
CA PRO A 106 -26.94 -23.34 -9.94
C PRO A 106 -25.72 -24.26 -10.21
N GLN A 107 -25.85 -25.35 -10.97
CA GLN A 107 -24.79 -26.36 -11.13
C GLN A 107 -23.51 -25.78 -11.75
N GLY A 108 -23.63 -24.87 -12.72
CA GLY A 108 -22.50 -24.19 -13.33
C GLY A 108 -21.70 -23.32 -12.36
N LEU A 109 -22.39 -22.69 -11.41
CA LEU A 109 -21.76 -21.91 -10.34
C LEU A 109 -21.07 -22.81 -9.32
N ILE A 110 -21.71 -23.92 -8.92
CA ILE A 110 -21.11 -24.91 -8.02
C ILE A 110 -19.83 -25.48 -8.64
N ALA A 111 -19.87 -25.84 -9.92
CA ALA A 111 -18.69 -26.33 -10.64
C ALA A 111 -17.56 -25.29 -10.69
N ALA A 112 -17.91 -24.01 -10.93
CA ALA A 112 -16.92 -22.92 -10.92
C ALA A 112 -16.19 -22.82 -9.58
N TRP A 113 -16.92 -22.83 -8.46
CA TRP A 113 -16.31 -22.81 -7.13
C TRP A 113 -15.44 -24.03 -6.83
N GLN A 114 -15.89 -25.23 -7.22
CA GLN A 114 -15.09 -26.45 -7.05
C GLN A 114 -13.77 -26.39 -7.80
N ASP A 115 -13.76 -25.84 -9.01
CA ASP A 115 -12.53 -25.66 -9.79
C ASP A 115 -11.63 -24.57 -9.18
N ILE A 116 -12.21 -23.47 -8.69
CA ILE A 116 -11.47 -22.41 -7.98
C ILE A 116 -10.76 -22.97 -6.75
N TRP A 117 -11.44 -23.78 -5.93
CA TRP A 117 -10.85 -24.40 -4.74
C TRP A 117 -9.74 -25.40 -5.06
N LYS A 118 -9.77 -26.05 -6.22
CA LYS A 118 -8.73 -26.98 -6.69
C LYS A 118 -7.57 -26.28 -7.41
N SER A 119 -7.72 -25.00 -7.73
CA SER A 119 -6.72 -24.26 -8.49
C SER A 119 -5.50 -23.90 -7.64
N SER A 120 -4.35 -23.67 -8.30
CA SER A 120 -3.15 -23.10 -7.68
C SER A 120 -3.16 -21.57 -7.65
N LEU A 121 -4.35 -20.96 -7.74
CA LEU A 121 -4.49 -19.51 -7.76
C LEU A 121 -4.01 -18.94 -6.42
N PRO A 122 -3.12 -17.93 -6.40
CA PRO A 122 -2.67 -17.29 -5.18
C PRO A 122 -3.79 -16.39 -4.65
N ARG A 123 -4.81 -16.97 -4.03
CA ARG A 123 -5.97 -16.23 -3.51
C ARG A 123 -5.55 -15.38 -2.33
N SER A 124 -5.97 -14.11 -2.33
CA SER A 124 -5.67 -13.20 -1.23
C SER A 124 -6.59 -13.40 -0.01
N TYR A 125 -7.76 -14.01 -0.22
CA TYR A 125 -8.81 -14.17 0.79
C TYR A 125 -9.22 -12.85 1.46
N THR A 126 -9.10 -11.73 0.74
CA THR A 126 -9.56 -10.42 1.23
C THR A 126 -11.05 -10.28 0.99
N THR A 127 -11.47 -10.36 -0.27
CA THR A 127 -12.87 -10.27 -0.68
C THR A 127 -13.07 -10.99 -1.99
N ASP A 128 -13.99 -11.94 -2.05
CA ASP A 128 -14.43 -12.56 -3.29
C ASP A 128 -15.91 -12.22 -3.50
N PHE A 129 -16.41 -12.17 -4.73
CA PHE A 129 -17.84 -11.93 -4.95
C PHE A 129 -18.40 -12.53 -6.22
N GLU A 130 -19.67 -12.89 -6.15
CA GLU A 130 -20.49 -13.25 -7.30
C GLU A 130 -21.32 -12.03 -7.73
N VAL A 131 -21.44 -11.80 -9.04
CA VAL A 131 -22.27 -10.75 -9.61
C VAL A 131 -23.54 -11.35 -10.23
N TYR A 132 -24.69 -10.92 -9.72
CA TYR A 132 -26.02 -11.25 -10.25
C TYR A 132 -26.63 -10.00 -10.87
N PRO A 133 -26.70 -9.90 -12.20
CA PRO A 133 -27.30 -8.77 -12.89
C PRO A 133 -28.73 -8.47 -12.41
N SER A 134 -29.16 -7.21 -12.51
CA SER A 134 -30.53 -6.81 -12.13
C SER A 134 -31.65 -7.56 -12.87
N ASP A 135 -31.37 -8.07 -14.06
CA ASP A 135 -32.24 -8.90 -14.90
C ASP A 135 -31.96 -10.41 -14.77
N PHE A 136 -31.23 -10.83 -13.74
CA PHE A 136 -30.87 -12.23 -13.50
C PHE A 136 -32.12 -13.10 -13.33
N ASP A 137 -32.27 -14.08 -14.24
CA ASP A 137 -33.32 -15.09 -14.19
C ASP A 137 -32.71 -16.49 -14.30
N PRO A 138 -32.73 -17.30 -13.22
CA PRO A 138 -32.25 -18.68 -13.22
C PRO A 138 -32.77 -19.56 -14.37
N GLN A 139 -33.96 -19.29 -14.90
CA GLN A 139 -34.61 -20.09 -15.94
C GLN A 139 -34.00 -19.86 -17.33
N HIS A 140 -33.35 -18.71 -17.54
CA HIS A 140 -32.77 -18.32 -18.83
C HIS A 140 -31.25 -18.58 -18.91
N LYS A 141 -30.72 -19.47 -18.05
CA LYS A 141 -29.29 -19.86 -18.00
C LYS A 141 -28.33 -18.66 -17.93
N PRO A 142 -28.50 -17.78 -16.94
CA PRO A 142 -27.73 -16.55 -16.84
C PRO A 142 -26.27 -16.88 -16.51
N GLU A 143 -25.35 -16.12 -17.11
CA GLU A 143 -23.94 -16.18 -16.73
C GLU A 143 -23.75 -15.42 -15.41
N VAL A 144 -23.15 -16.08 -14.43
CA VAL A 144 -22.68 -15.44 -13.19
C VAL A 144 -21.18 -15.21 -13.32
N LYS A 145 -20.73 -14.02 -12.98
CA LYS A 145 -19.29 -13.73 -12.84
C LYS A 145 -18.87 -13.93 -11.39
N VAL A 146 -17.79 -14.69 -11.18
CA VAL A 146 -17.16 -14.90 -9.88
C VAL A 146 -15.81 -14.20 -9.89
N TYR A 147 -15.67 -13.20 -9.03
CA TYR A 147 -14.47 -12.42 -8.83
C TYR A 147 -13.72 -12.98 -7.62
N ILE A 148 -12.53 -13.53 -7.85
CA ILE A 148 -11.67 -14.07 -6.80
C ILE A 148 -10.48 -13.15 -6.60
N SER A 149 -10.38 -12.54 -5.43
CA SER A 149 -9.25 -11.69 -5.08
C SER A 149 -7.95 -12.51 -5.07
N ILE A 150 -6.94 -12.01 -5.76
CA ILE A 150 -5.62 -12.67 -5.84
C ILE A 150 -4.55 -11.79 -5.22
N GLU A 151 -3.50 -12.43 -4.73
CA GLU A 151 -2.33 -11.74 -4.22
C GLU A 151 -1.72 -10.86 -5.32
N ASP A 152 -1.48 -9.60 -4.97
CA ASP A 152 -0.71 -8.69 -5.80
C ASP A 152 0.67 -8.52 -5.17
N ALA A 153 1.65 -9.26 -5.69
CA ALA A 153 3.03 -9.22 -5.19
C ALA A 153 3.63 -7.80 -5.22
N LEU A 154 3.24 -6.97 -6.19
CA LEU A 154 3.67 -5.57 -6.27
C LEU A 154 3.05 -4.75 -5.13
N LEU A 155 1.76 -4.94 -4.83
CA LEU A 155 1.08 -4.23 -3.74
C LEU A 155 1.67 -4.62 -2.39
N LYS A 156 1.84 -5.93 -2.19
CA LYS A 156 2.47 -6.47 -0.99
C LYS A 156 3.89 -5.93 -0.81
N SER A 157 4.68 -5.84 -1.88
CA SER A 157 6.02 -5.26 -1.86
C SER A 157 6.01 -3.80 -1.41
N VAL A 158 5.09 -2.97 -1.92
CA VAL A 158 4.95 -1.56 -1.48
C VAL A 158 4.54 -1.48 0.00
N LEU A 159 3.49 -2.19 0.41
CA LEU A 159 2.96 -2.11 1.77
C LEU A 159 3.99 -2.59 2.81
N GLN A 160 4.62 -3.74 2.54
CA GLN A 160 5.62 -4.33 3.43
C GLN A 160 6.92 -3.52 3.42
N GLY A 161 7.39 -3.10 2.24
CA GLY A 161 8.62 -2.32 2.11
C GLY A 161 8.52 -0.98 2.83
N ARG A 162 7.37 -0.31 2.73
CA ARG A 162 7.11 0.92 3.50
C ARG A 162 7.23 0.63 4.99
N PHE A 163 6.46 -0.34 5.48
CA PHE A 163 6.44 -0.70 6.89
C PHE A 163 7.85 -1.05 7.42
N ASP A 164 8.58 -1.89 6.70
CA ASP A 164 9.91 -2.35 7.09
C ASP A 164 10.92 -1.21 7.17
N THR A 165 10.97 -0.31 6.17
CA THR A 165 11.90 0.84 6.18
C THR A 165 11.65 1.75 7.40
N PHE A 166 10.40 2.11 7.68
CA PHE A 166 10.09 3.01 8.79
C PHE A 166 10.23 2.34 10.17
N ARG A 167 9.93 1.05 10.27
CA ARG A 167 10.20 0.25 11.48
C ARG A 167 11.70 0.15 11.74
N SER A 168 12.48 -0.18 10.71
CA SER A 168 13.95 -0.23 10.75
C SER A 168 14.54 1.07 11.30
N GLY A 169 14.16 2.21 10.71
CA GLY A 169 14.65 3.51 11.17
C GLY A 169 14.34 3.79 12.63
N SER A 170 13.17 3.38 13.13
CA SER A 170 12.79 3.58 14.54
C SER A 170 13.58 2.68 15.51
N ILE A 171 13.84 1.44 15.11
CA ILE A 171 14.53 0.45 15.96
C ILE A 171 16.03 0.66 15.95
N CYS A 172 16.59 1.08 14.82
CA CYS A 172 18.03 1.28 14.67
C CYS A 172 18.48 2.69 15.08
N SER A 173 17.56 3.67 15.14
CA SER A 173 17.93 5.04 15.52
C SER A 173 18.49 5.07 16.93
N PRO A 174 19.68 5.66 17.13
CA PRO A 174 20.24 5.88 18.46
C PRO A 174 19.75 7.20 19.08
N LEU A 175 18.83 7.92 18.43
CA LEU A 175 18.31 9.19 18.95
C LEU A 175 17.41 8.92 20.17
N PRO A 176 17.46 9.76 21.23
CA PRO A 176 16.73 9.50 22.48
C PRO A 176 15.21 9.39 22.31
N GLU A 177 14.66 10.11 21.34
CA GLU A 177 13.23 10.16 21.04
C GLU A 177 12.78 9.06 20.06
N ALA A 178 13.70 8.21 19.60
CA ALA A 178 13.37 7.09 18.75
C ALA A 178 12.56 6.01 19.50
N ASP A 179 11.49 5.55 18.88
CA ASP A 179 10.57 4.59 19.49
C ASP A 179 9.68 3.96 18.39
N PHE A 180 9.27 2.71 18.61
CA PHE A 180 8.33 2.01 17.74
C PHE A 180 7.24 1.35 18.57
N LYS A 181 6.00 1.77 18.35
CA LYS A 181 4.83 1.27 19.07
C LYS A 181 3.82 0.68 18.11
N ASP A 182 3.56 -0.62 18.26
CA ASP A 182 2.51 -1.31 17.52
C ASP A 182 1.22 -1.41 18.33
N THR A 183 0.09 -1.22 17.67
CA THR A 183 -1.26 -1.35 18.24
C THR A 183 -2.09 -2.30 17.37
N SER A 184 -3.35 -2.56 17.72
CA SER A 184 -4.22 -3.40 16.88
C SER A 184 -4.51 -2.77 15.52
N GLN A 185 -4.49 -1.44 15.41
CA GLN A 185 -4.90 -0.70 14.21
C GLN A 185 -3.75 0.05 13.52
N ASN A 186 -2.73 0.47 14.27
CA ASN A 186 -1.68 1.37 13.80
C ASN A 186 -0.30 0.94 14.26
N SER A 187 0.70 1.33 13.47
CA SER A 187 2.12 1.31 13.81
C SER A 187 2.62 2.75 13.91
N LEU A 188 3.05 3.15 15.11
CA LEU A 188 3.64 4.46 15.36
C LEU A 188 5.16 4.31 15.28
N TYR A 189 5.78 5.03 14.35
CA TYR A 189 7.23 5.02 14.13
C TYR A 189 7.79 6.39 14.50
N ALA A 190 8.84 6.44 15.30
CA ALA A 190 9.58 7.66 15.60
C ALA A 190 11.06 7.38 15.38
N TRP A 191 11.66 8.05 14.41
CA TRP A 191 13.12 8.01 14.23
C TRP A 191 13.83 8.94 15.20
N GLY A 192 13.10 9.81 15.90
CA GLY A 192 13.64 10.79 16.84
C GLY A 192 14.18 12.05 16.17
N MET A 193 13.79 12.30 14.92
CA MET A 193 14.32 13.40 14.12
C MET A 193 13.36 14.60 14.12
N ASP A 194 13.93 15.80 14.04
CA ASP A 194 13.20 17.06 13.81
C ASP A 194 12.81 17.22 12.33
N TYR A 195 12.13 16.21 11.81
CA TYR A 195 11.74 16.09 10.42
C TYR A 195 10.48 15.25 10.29
N VAL A 196 9.43 15.81 9.67
CA VAL A 196 8.09 15.23 9.67
C VAL A 196 8.03 13.83 9.05
N CYS A 197 8.82 13.54 8.01
CA CYS A 197 8.82 12.23 7.39
C CYS A 197 9.51 11.16 8.25
N GLY A 198 10.34 11.57 9.23
CA GLY A 198 11.03 10.65 10.14
C GLY A 198 10.13 10.09 11.24
N ASN A 199 8.93 10.64 11.43
CA ASN A 199 8.02 10.21 12.50
C ASN A 199 6.59 10.11 11.96
N GLY A 200 5.82 9.13 12.40
CA GLY A 200 4.44 9.04 11.95
C GLY A 200 3.65 7.83 12.37
N VAL A 201 2.42 7.79 11.85
CA VAL A 201 1.44 6.74 12.06
C VAL A 201 1.12 6.06 10.74
N MET A 202 1.32 4.74 10.69
CA MET A 202 0.87 3.90 9.57
C MET A 202 -0.32 3.07 10.01
N GLU A 203 -1.43 3.17 9.28
CA GLU A 203 -2.60 2.33 9.52
C GLU A 203 -2.38 0.93 8.94
N LYS A 204 -2.78 -0.10 9.68
CA LYS A 204 -2.79 -1.49 9.20
C LYS A 204 -3.87 -1.71 8.14
N ASN A 205 -4.95 -0.93 8.21
CA ASN A 205 -5.99 -0.82 7.21
C ASN A 205 -6.12 0.65 6.77
N ILE A 206 -5.64 0.97 5.57
CA ILE A 206 -5.48 2.35 5.05
C ILE A 206 -6.79 3.08 4.77
N ASP A 207 -7.91 2.36 4.78
CA ASP A 207 -9.22 2.89 4.41
C ASP A 207 -10.16 3.02 5.61
N ARG A 208 -9.66 2.77 6.82
CA ARG A 208 -10.46 2.96 8.04
C ARG A 208 -10.54 4.45 8.38
N ILE A 209 -11.52 4.79 9.21
CA ILE A 209 -11.58 6.11 9.86
C ILE A 209 -11.07 5.92 11.30
N PRO A 210 -9.96 6.55 11.71
CA PRO A 210 -9.48 6.50 13.07
C PRO A 210 -10.47 7.18 14.01
N THR A 211 -10.60 6.63 15.21
CA THR A 211 -11.42 7.21 16.29
C THR A 211 -10.73 8.44 16.88
N GLU A 212 -11.51 9.31 17.52
CA GLU A 212 -10.98 10.51 18.17
C GLU A 212 -9.95 10.17 19.27
N GLU A 213 -10.19 9.09 20.03
CA GLU A 213 -9.24 8.61 21.04
C GLU A 213 -7.90 8.18 20.43
N GLU A 214 -7.92 7.49 19.28
CA GLU A 214 -6.69 7.11 18.58
C GLU A 214 -5.91 8.35 18.10
N ILE A 215 -6.62 9.38 17.65
CA ILE A 215 -6.01 10.64 17.20
C ILE A 215 -5.35 11.35 18.37
N ASP A 216 -6.07 11.50 19.49
CA ASP A 216 -5.56 12.16 20.69
C ASP A 216 -4.34 11.41 21.26
N LEU A 217 -4.38 10.07 21.28
CA LEU A 217 -3.25 9.25 21.73
C LEU A 217 -2.01 9.39 20.84
N ALA A 218 -2.18 9.49 19.52
CA ALA A 218 -1.07 9.72 18.60
C ALA A 218 -0.47 11.12 18.80
N ILE A 219 -1.31 12.16 18.89
CA ILE A 219 -0.86 13.53 19.18
C ILE A 219 -0.08 13.56 20.49
N GLN A 220 -0.60 12.95 21.55
CA GLN A 220 0.06 12.89 22.85
C GLN A 220 1.42 12.18 22.77
N TYR A 221 1.49 11.06 22.05
CA TYR A 221 2.71 10.26 21.90
C TYR A 221 3.87 11.04 21.26
N PHE A 222 3.61 11.79 20.18
CA PHE A 222 4.65 12.57 19.50
C PHE A 222 4.91 13.91 20.17
N SER A 223 3.88 14.57 20.71
CA SER A 223 4.04 15.84 21.43
C SER A 223 4.87 15.68 22.71
N ALA A 224 4.75 14.55 23.42
CA ALA A 224 5.60 14.24 24.58
C ALA A 224 7.10 14.12 24.23
N LYS A 225 7.42 13.88 22.95
CA LYS A 225 8.79 13.80 22.42
C LYS A 225 9.20 15.08 21.67
N ASN A 226 8.31 16.07 21.58
CA ASN A 226 8.50 17.27 20.77
C ASN A 226 8.86 16.96 19.30
N LEU A 227 8.18 15.98 18.71
CA LEU A 227 8.40 15.55 17.32
C LEU A 227 7.25 15.99 16.40
N PRO A 228 7.55 16.61 15.24
CA PRO A 228 6.58 16.69 14.15
C PRO A 228 6.37 15.30 13.56
N PHE A 229 5.16 15.01 13.07
CA PHE A 229 4.87 13.69 12.51
C PHE A 229 3.82 13.73 11.41
N MET A 230 3.87 12.71 10.55
CA MET A 230 2.86 12.47 9.52
C MET A 230 1.94 11.30 9.87
N TRP A 231 0.71 11.33 9.37
CA TRP A 231 -0.24 10.22 9.46
C TRP A 231 -0.65 9.78 8.06
N TRP A 232 -0.37 8.53 7.72
CA TRP A 232 -0.70 7.91 6.43
C TRP A 232 -2.15 7.42 6.47
N THR A 233 -3.10 8.31 6.18
CA THR A 233 -4.54 8.03 6.19
C THR A 233 -5.30 8.96 5.23
N SER A 234 -6.42 8.48 4.72
CA SER A 234 -7.38 9.28 3.94
C SER A 234 -8.39 10.05 4.81
N ALA A 235 -8.38 9.82 6.13
CA ALA A 235 -9.41 10.31 7.03
C ALA A 235 -9.34 11.83 7.29
N LYS A 236 -10.26 12.57 6.67
CA LYS A 236 -10.42 14.02 6.85
C LYS A 236 -10.71 14.46 8.28
N THR A 237 -11.16 13.56 9.15
CA THR A 237 -11.44 13.89 10.57
C THR A 237 -10.20 14.44 11.29
N LEU A 238 -8.99 14.12 10.82
CA LEU A 238 -7.73 14.65 11.34
C LEU A 238 -7.66 16.19 11.23
N GLU A 239 -8.27 16.81 10.21
CA GLU A 239 -8.28 18.27 10.03
C GLU A 239 -8.95 18.98 11.22
N THR A 240 -9.95 18.35 11.83
CA THR A 240 -10.63 18.89 13.03
C THR A 240 -9.73 18.91 14.27
N ARG A 241 -8.60 18.20 14.23
CA ARG A 241 -7.59 18.11 15.28
C ARG A 241 -6.29 18.84 14.94
N GLY A 242 -6.34 19.77 13.98
CA GLY A 242 -5.21 20.63 13.65
C GLY A 242 -4.17 19.99 12.73
N PHE A 243 -4.45 18.82 12.17
CA PHE A 243 -3.64 18.28 11.08
C PHE A 243 -3.88 19.05 9.78
N GLN A 244 -2.84 19.13 8.95
CA GLN A 244 -2.93 19.69 7.61
C GLN A 244 -2.77 18.59 6.57
N PHE A 245 -3.53 18.65 5.48
CA PHE A 245 -3.39 17.70 4.39
C PHE A 245 -2.06 17.94 3.66
N GLY A 246 -1.14 16.98 3.75
CA GLY A 246 0.19 17.09 3.15
C GLY A 246 0.23 16.64 1.69
N GLY A 247 -0.76 15.86 1.26
CA GLY A 247 -0.89 15.41 -0.12
C GLY A 247 -1.15 13.91 -0.23
N ILE A 248 -0.82 13.37 -1.40
CA ILE A 248 -0.95 11.95 -1.71
C ILE A 248 0.42 11.48 -2.15
N LEU A 249 0.87 10.34 -1.64
CA LEU A 249 2.05 9.63 -2.13
C LEU A 249 1.61 8.45 -2.98
N THR A 250 2.32 8.14 -4.07
CA THR A 250 2.07 6.98 -4.91
C THR A 250 3.13 5.91 -4.63
N GLY A 251 2.66 4.73 -4.24
CA GLY A 251 3.46 3.52 -4.19
C GLY A 251 3.61 2.91 -5.57
N ILE A 252 4.86 2.76 -6.01
CA ILE A 252 5.21 2.11 -7.28
C ILE A 252 6.07 0.87 -7.01
N ALA A 253 5.98 -0.13 -7.87
CA ALA A 253 6.84 -1.31 -7.77
C ALA A 253 7.19 -1.90 -9.14
N LEU A 254 8.29 -2.64 -9.15
CA LEU A 254 8.82 -3.35 -10.30
C LEU A 254 9.10 -4.80 -9.92
N ASP A 255 8.69 -5.73 -10.78
CA ASP A 255 9.12 -7.13 -10.71
C ASP A 255 10.44 -7.29 -11.46
N ILE A 256 11.48 -7.75 -10.76
CA ILE A 256 12.80 -8.04 -11.29
C ILE A 256 13.14 -9.54 -11.24
N SER A 257 12.14 -10.41 -11.05
CA SER A 257 12.33 -11.87 -10.96
C SER A 257 13.00 -12.42 -12.23
N GLN A 258 12.62 -11.91 -13.41
CA GLN A 258 13.16 -12.31 -14.70
C GLN A 258 14.41 -11.54 -15.14
N GLY A 259 14.81 -10.50 -14.39
CA GLY A 259 15.97 -9.67 -14.73
C GLY A 259 15.79 -8.22 -14.33
N VAL A 260 16.88 -7.46 -14.36
CA VAL A 260 16.86 -6.00 -14.18
C VAL A 260 16.68 -5.34 -15.55
N PRO A 261 15.75 -4.38 -15.71
CA PRO A 261 15.58 -3.64 -16.95
C PRO A 261 16.87 -2.92 -17.36
N SER A 262 17.21 -2.97 -18.66
CA SER A 262 18.36 -2.24 -19.17
C SER A 262 18.14 -0.73 -19.13
N THR A 263 19.20 0.01 -18.89
CA THR A 263 19.20 1.48 -19.00
C THR A 263 20.06 1.93 -20.17
N LEU A 264 19.79 3.14 -20.67
CA LEU A 264 20.71 3.79 -21.59
C LEU A 264 22.09 3.93 -20.95
N PRO A 265 23.18 3.85 -21.73
CA PRO A 265 24.52 4.04 -21.21
C PRO A 265 24.63 5.41 -20.55
N ALA A 266 25.16 5.43 -19.33
CA ALA A 266 25.59 6.65 -18.67
C ALA A 266 26.74 7.32 -19.45
N SER A 267 26.95 8.61 -19.20
CA SER A 267 28.19 9.29 -19.62
C SER A 267 29.40 8.47 -19.13
N PRO A 268 30.49 8.34 -19.92
CA PRO A 268 31.69 7.62 -19.49
C PRO A 268 32.33 8.26 -18.24
N ASN A 269 32.03 9.53 -17.95
CA ASN A 269 32.53 10.25 -16.78
C ASN A 269 31.62 10.10 -15.54
N LEU A 270 30.48 9.41 -15.67
CA LEU A 270 29.57 9.15 -14.57
C LEU A 270 29.93 7.80 -13.92
N THR A 271 30.19 7.83 -12.62
CA THR A 271 30.42 6.61 -11.83
C THR A 271 29.42 6.54 -10.68
N ILE A 272 28.97 5.32 -10.36
CA ILE A 272 28.11 5.05 -9.21
C ILE A 272 28.92 4.23 -8.21
N GLN A 273 28.94 4.67 -6.95
CA GLN A 273 29.67 4.03 -5.88
C GLN A 273 28.74 3.75 -4.70
N ILE A 274 28.98 2.64 -4.00
CA ILE A 274 28.36 2.36 -2.71
C ILE A 274 29.16 3.13 -1.66
N VAL A 275 28.46 3.83 -0.77
CA VAL A 275 29.06 4.52 0.38
C VAL A 275 29.62 3.48 1.35
N GLN A 276 30.87 3.63 1.77
CA GLN A 276 31.56 2.69 2.66
C GLN A 276 32.19 3.35 3.89
N THR A 277 32.51 4.64 3.82
CA THR A 277 33.18 5.36 4.91
C THR A 277 32.27 6.40 5.57
N GLU A 278 32.57 6.75 6.83
CA GLU A 278 31.88 7.84 7.54
C GLU A 278 31.97 9.17 6.76
N SER A 279 33.10 9.43 6.12
CA SER A 279 33.29 10.65 5.31
C SER A 279 32.40 10.71 4.08
N GLU A 280 32.24 9.58 3.38
CA GLU A 280 31.32 9.46 2.24
C GLU A 280 29.87 9.53 2.71
N LEU A 281 29.55 8.94 3.87
CA LEU A 281 28.22 8.97 4.45
C LEU A 281 27.79 10.39 4.82
N LYS A 282 28.74 11.20 5.32
CA LYS A 282 28.50 12.63 5.56
C LYS A 282 28.16 13.35 4.25
N VAL A 283 28.95 13.16 3.19
CA VAL A 283 28.69 13.79 1.87
C VAL A 283 27.35 13.34 1.30
N PHE A 284 27.04 12.05 1.40
CA PHE A 284 25.75 11.50 1.01
C PHE A 284 24.60 12.19 1.76
N THR A 285 24.71 12.28 3.09
CA THR A 285 23.66 12.83 3.95
C THR A 285 23.45 14.31 3.67
N ASP A 286 24.52 15.10 3.56
CA ASP A 286 24.44 16.53 3.24
C ASP A 286 23.74 16.75 1.88
N LEU A 287 24.15 16.02 0.82
CA LEU A 287 23.56 16.16 -0.52
C LEU A 287 22.08 15.76 -0.55
N ALA A 288 21.73 14.65 0.11
CA ALA A 288 20.34 14.20 0.17
C ALA A 288 19.48 15.14 1.02
N ALA A 289 19.98 15.61 2.16
CA ALA A 289 19.28 16.52 3.06
C ALA A 289 18.95 17.85 2.39
N ASP A 290 19.91 18.41 1.62
CA ASP A 290 19.68 19.61 0.81
C ASP A 290 18.58 19.40 -0.22
N ALA A 291 18.52 18.23 -0.85
CA ALA A 291 17.50 17.91 -1.85
C ALA A 291 16.09 17.77 -1.26
N PHE A 292 15.98 17.47 0.04
CA PHE A 292 14.73 17.36 0.79
C PHE A 292 14.49 18.56 1.73
N ALA A 293 15.22 19.66 1.55
CA ALA A 293 15.10 20.89 2.32
C ALA A 293 15.14 20.70 3.85
N MET A 294 15.92 19.72 4.32
CA MET A 294 16.11 19.49 5.75
C MET A 294 16.88 20.64 6.40
N ASN A 295 16.52 20.98 7.64
CA ASN A 295 17.29 21.93 8.44
C ASN A 295 18.59 21.28 8.98
N PRO A 296 19.59 22.07 9.41
CA PRO A 296 20.88 21.51 9.86
C PRO A 296 20.77 20.50 11.02
N LYS A 297 19.86 20.72 11.96
CA LYS A 297 19.63 19.82 13.11
C LYS A 297 19.10 18.47 12.63
N ALA A 298 18.12 18.47 11.72
CA ALA A 298 17.59 17.26 11.12
C ALA A 298 18.67 16.52 10.31
N THR A 299 19.52 17.24 9.57
CA THR A 299 20.65 16.65 8.83
C THR A 299 21.64 15.94 9.74
N GLU A 300 22.03 16.57 10.86
CA GLU A 300 22.91 15.95 11.85
C GLU A 300 22.30 14.70 12.47
N GLN A 301 21.02 14.77 12.85
CA GLN A 301 20.27 13.60 13.35
C GLN A 301 20.19 12.48 12.32
N TRP A 302 19.99 12.82 11.04
CA TRP A 302 19.90 11.84 9.97
C TRP A 302 21.23 11.13 9.71
N LEU A 303 22.35 11.84 9.81
CA LEU A 303 23.68 11.25 9.64
C LEU A 303 23.91 10.13 10.66
N VAL A 304 23.55 10.37 11.92
CA VAL A 304 23.69 9.39 13.00
C VAL A 304 22.77 8.17 12.74
N LEU A 305 21.54 8.39 12.28
CA LEU A 305 20.63 7.31 11.90
C LEU A 305 21.16 6.50 10.71
N ASN A 306 21.58 7.17 9.63
CA ASN A 306 22.11 6.54 8.42
C ASN A 306 23.29 5.63 8.76
N ASP A 307 24.18 6.08 9.65
CA ASP A 307 25.30 5.25 10.11
C ASP A 307 24.83 3.99 10.83
N ALA A 308 23.82 4.11 11.70
CA ALA A 308 23.27 2.97 12.42
C ALA A 308 22.60 1.93 11.47
N VAL A 309 21.74 2.37 10.55
CA VAL A 309 21.07 1.46 9.60
C VAL A 309 22.04 0.86 8.57
N MET A 310 23.07 1.61 8.17
CA MET A 310 24.13 1.11 7.29
C MET A 310 24.95 0.02 7.99
N ARG A 311 25.31 0.21 9.28
CA ARG A 311 26.03 -0.80 10.08
C ARG A 311 25.23 -2.07 10.31
N GLN A 312 23.90 -1.98 10.36
CA GLN A 312 23.01 -3.15 10.42
C GLN A 312 22.81 -3.84 9.05
N GLY A 313 23.28 -3.23 7.96
CA GLY A 313 23.11 -3.75 6.61
C GLY A 313 21.68 -3.63 6.06
N GLU A 314 20.81 -2.87 6.74
CA GLU A 314 19.40 -2.65 6.36
C GLU A 314 19.25 -1.54 5.31
N GLN A 315 20.29 -0.73 5.11
CA GLN A 315 20.35 0.26 4.03
C GLN A 315 21.70 0.23 3.31
N VAL A 316 21.64 0.38 1.99
CA VAL A 316 22.80 0.57 1.11
C VAL A 316 22.66 1.92 0.45
N HIS A 317 23.59 2.82 0.74
CA HIS A 317 23.60 4.16 0.15
C HIS A 317 24.49 4.19 -1.09
N PHE A 318 23.98 4.82 -2.15
CA PHE A 318 24.66 5.00 -3.42
C PHE A 318 24.91 6.49 -3.66
N MET A 319 26.08 6.80 -4.18
CA MET A 319 26.46 8.13 -4.60
C MET A 319 26.90 8.11 -6.07
N ALA A 320 26.40 9.09 -6.83
CA ALA A 320 26.78 9.33 -8.21
C ALA A 320 27.84 10.41 -8.28
N TYR A 321 28.92 10.15 -9.01
CA TYR A 321 29.98 11.12 -9.27
C TYR A 321 30.08 11.42 -10.76
N LEU A 322 30.06 12.70 -11.12
CA LEU A 322 30.33 13.18 -12.48
C LEU A 322 31.63 13.97 -12.45
N ASP A 323 32.62 13.54 -13.23
CA ASP A 323 33.97 14.14 -13.25
C ASP A 323 34.60 14.24 -11.84
N GLY A 324 34.34 13.23 -11.00
CA GLY A 324 34.84 13.16 -9.62
C GLY A 324 34.05 13.99 -8.60
N VAL A 325 33.02 14.72 -9.02
CA VAL A 325 32.17 15.54 -8.14
C VAL A 325 30.89 14.78 -7.77
N PRO A 326 30.49 14.70 -6.49
CA PRO A 326 29.23 14.06 -6.10
C PRO A 326 28.03 14.88 -6.60
N VAL A 327 27.11 14.24 -7.31
CA VAL A 327 25.99 14.90 -8.02
C VAL A 327 24.62 14.26 -7.77
N GLY A 328 24.56 13.12 -7.08
CA GLY A 328 23.28 12.47 -6.79
C GLY A 328 23.41 11.32 -5.81
N THR A 329 22.27 10.93 -5.25
CA THR A 329 22.17 9.93 -4.18
C THR A 329 21.00 8.99 -4.46
N ALA A 330 21.08 7.77 -3.94
CA ALA A 330 19.96 6.86 -3.77
C ALA A 330 20.21 5.93 -2.59
N THR A 331 19.17 5.35 -2.04
CA THR A 331 19.27 4.34 -0.98
C THR A 331 18.44 3.13 -1.36
N LEU A 332 19.03 1.94 -1.22
CA LEU A 332 18.27 0.70 -1.20
C LEU A 332 18.07 0.30 0.26
N SER A 333 16.84 0.39 0.75
CA SER A 333 16.45 -0.20 2.04
C SER A 333 16.04 -1.65 1.81
N VAL A 334 16.46 -2.53 2.71
CA VAL A 334 16.23 -3.98 2.61
C VAL A 334 15.82 -4.57 3.95
N SER A 335 14.98 -5.60 3.90
CA SER A 335 14.62 -6.46 5.03
C SER A 335 14.68 -7.92 4.61
N SER A 336 14.35 -8.86 5.49
CA SER A 336 14.20 -10.27 5.09
C SER A 336 13.13 -10.51 4.02
N SER A 337 12.21 -9.58 3.80
CA SER A 337 11.04 -9.77 2.93
C SER A 337 10.76 -8.66 1.91
N SER A 338 11.47 -7.53 1.99
CA SER A 338 11.20 -6.38 1.13
C SER A 338 12.48 -5.64 0.72
N ALA A 339 12.38 -4.92 -0.40
CA ALA A 339 13.41 -4.02 -0.90
C ALA A 339 12.75 -2.76 -1.47
N GLY A 340 13.28 -1.60 -1.11
CA GLY A 340 12.73 -0.30 -1.47
C GLY A 340 13.80 0.72 -1.84
N ILE A 341 13.55 1.51 -2.89
CA ILE A 341 14.43 2.61 -3.29
C ILE A 341 13.93 3.92 -2.68
N TRP A 342 14.82 4.59 -1.96
CA TRP A 342 14.58 5.84 -1.23
C TRP A 342 15.67 6.86 -1.52
N ASN A 343 15.48 8.09 -1.02
CA ASN A 343 16.50 9.15 -1.02
C ASN A 343 17.11 9.44 -2.40
N LEU A 344 16.31 9.25 -3.46
CA LEU A 344 16.74 9.49 -4.83
C LEU A 344 16.80 11.00 -5.10
N ALA A 345 18.02 11.53 -5.21
CA ALA A 345 18.26 12.92 -5.51
C ALA A 345 19.31 13.11 -6.61
N THR A 346 19.20 14.22 -7.32
CA THR A 346 20.22 14.70 -8.26
C THR A 346 20.26 16.21 -8.16
N LEU A 347 21.47 16.77 -8.07
CA LEU A 347 21.69 18.21 -8.03
C LEU A 347 20.95 18.90 -9.18
N LEU A 348 20.27 20.01 -8.88
CA LEU A 348 19.39 20.73 -9.81
C LEU A 348 20.05 20.99 -11.17
N GLN A 349 21.31 21.44 -11.15
CA GLN A 349 22.09 21.79 -12.34
C GLN A 349 22.48 20.57 -13.20
N GLN A 350 22.41 19.36 -12.64
CA GLN A 350 22.85 18.11 -13.29
C GLN A 350 21.68 17.18 -13.66
N ARG A 351 20.43 17.62 -13.45
CA ARG A 351 19.24 16.83 -13.81
C ARG A 351 19.14 16.63 -15.34
N LYS A 352 18.41 15.57 -15.74
CA LYS A 352 18.18 15.16 -17.14
C LYS A 352 19.41 14.62 -17.90
N HIS A 353 20.50 14.29 -17.20
CA HIS A 353 21.70 13.65 -17.76
C HIS A 353 21.82 12.15 -17.45
N GLY A 354 20.70 11.48 -17.15
CA GLY A 354 20.68 10.03 -16.87
C GLY A 354 21.15 9.60 -15.47
N ILE A 355 21.62 10.52 -14.62
CA ILE A 355 22.14 10.24 -13.28
C ILE A 355 21.16 9.45 -12.41
N GLY A 356 19.92 9.95 -12.27
CA GLY A 356 18.89 9.25 -11.48
C GLY A 356 18.59 7.84 -11.98
N GLY A 357 18.63 7.63 -13.30
CA GLY A 357 18.44 6.29 -13.87
C GLY A 357 19.59 5.34 -13.59
N ALA A 358 20.83 5.84 -13.63
CA ALA A 358 22.01 5.06 -13.25
C ALA A 358 21.98 4.66 -11.76
N LEU A 359 21.55 5.57 -10.88
CA LEU A 359 21.38 5.31 -9.45
C LEU A 359 20.31 4.24 -9.18
N VAL A 360 19.13 4.40 -9.79
CA VAL A 360 18.04 3.40 -9.67
C VAL A 360 18.50 2.05 -10.21
N HIS A 361 19.17 2.00 -11.36
CA HIS A 361 19.69 0.77 -11.92
C HIS A 361 20.72 0.08 -11.02
N ALA A 362 21.64 0.84 -10.41
CA ALA A 362 22.59 0.30 -9.44
C ALA A 362 21.89 -0.31 -8.22
N ALA A 363 20.85 0.36 -7.70
CA ALA A 363 20.03 -0.17 -6.61
C ALA A 363 19.28 -1.46 -7.02
N LEU A 364 18.75 -1.53 -8.25
CA LEU A 364 18.09 -2.74 -8.77
C LEU A 364 19.07 -3.91 -8.93
N LEU A 365 20.30 -3.66 -9.39
CA LEU A 365 21.34 -4.69 -9.48
C LEU A 365 21.73 -5.23 -8.10
N GLU A 366 21.87 -4.36 -7.10
CA GLU A 366 22.15 -4.78 -5.72
C GLU A 366 20.97 -5.55 -5.12
N ALA A 367 19.73 -5.11 -5.36
CA ALA A 367 18.54 -5.85 -4.95
C ALA A 367 18.47 -7.24 -5.61
N LYS A 368 18.79 -7.34 -6.91
CA LYS A 368 18.85 -8.62 -7.63
C LYS A 368 19.93 -9.54 -7.09
N LYS A 369 21.11 -9.00 -6.78
CA LYS A 369 22.22 -9.73 -6.15
C LYS A 369 21.81 -10.31 -4.79
N ARG A 370 20.96 -9.59 -4.05
CA ARG A 370 20.34 -10.03 -2.79
C ARG A 370 19.07 -10.88 -2.97
N GLN A 371 18.75 -11.28 -4.20
CA GLN A 371 17.65 -12.20 -4.55
C GLN A 371 16.24 -11.66 -4.29
N TYR A 372 16.04 -10.33 -4.23
CA TYR A 372 14.69 -9.77 -4.23
C TYR A 372 14.03 -9.94 -5.60
N ALA A 373 12.74 -10.29 -5.59
CA ALA A 373 11.93 -10.42 -6.79
C ALA A 373 11.14 -9.15 -7.11
N GLN A 374 10.81 -8.35 -6.11
CA GLN A 374 10.12 -7.06 -6.28
C GLN A 374 10.91 -5.96 -5.59
N VAL A 375 10.93 -4.78 -6.21
CA VAL A 375 11.49 -3.56 -5.63
C VAL A 375 10.44 -2.46 -5.70
N MET A 376 10.20 -1.82 -4.56
CA MET A 376 9.22 -0.73 -4.46
C MET A 376 9.91 0.63 -4.37
N ALA A 377 9.13 1.69 -4.61
CA ALA A 377 9.48 3.05 -4.24
C ALA A 377 8.18 3.82 -3.92
N ILE A 378 8.29 4.91 -3.17
CA ILE A 378 7.18 5.82 -2.90
C ILE A 378 7.56 7.21 -3.38
N LEU A 379 6.68 7.81 -4.20
CA LEU A 379 6.92 9.10 -4.84
C LEU A 379 5.74 10.03 -4.63
N MET A 380 5.97 11.34 -4.69
CA MET A 380 4.87 12.28 -4.92
C MET A 380 4.32 12.10 -6.36
N PRO A 381 3.00 12.06 -6.58
CA PRO A 381 2.37 11.99 -7.89
C PRO A 381 2.87 13.12 -8.79
N LYS A 382 3.16 12.80 -10.06
CA LYS A 382 3.72 13.75 -11.04
C LYS A 382 5.07 14.37 -10.63
N GLY A 383 5.75 13.82 -9.61
CA GLY A 383 7.10 14.24 -9.23
C GLY A 383 8.11 14.05 -10.37
N LEU A 384 9.23 14.78 -10.30
CA LEU A 384 10.27 14.79 -11.34
C LEU A 384 10.83 13.40 -11.68
N ALA A 385 10.77 12.45 -10.74
CA ALA A 385 11.22 11.08 -10.92
C ALA A 385 10.18 10.15 -11.58
N TRP A 386 8.91 10.56 -11.70
CA TRP A 386 7.85 9.70 -12.24
C TRP A 386 8.20 9.13 -13.61
N GLY A 387 8.55 10.01 -14.55
CA GLY A 387 8.92 9.63 -15.91
C GLY A 387 10.19 8.77 -16.00
N LEU A 388 11.04 8.78 -14.97
CA LEU A 388 12.20 7.89 -14.87
C LEU A 388 11.74 6.47 -14.49
N PHE A 389 10.98 6.34 -13.40
CA PHE A 389 10.53 5.04 -12.91
C PHE A 389 9.62 4.33 -13.91
N THR A 390 8.71 5.05 -14.56
CA THR A 390 7.84 4.46 -15.60
C THR A 390 8.63 3.95 -16.81
N LYS A 391 9.71 4.64 -17.21
CA LYS A 391 10.59 4.17 -18.31
C LYS A 391 11.35 2.89 -17.95
N LEU A 392 11.60 2.67 -16.66
CA LEU A 392 12.20 1.45 -16.12
C LEU A 392 11.16 0.33 -15.91
N GLY A 393 9.88 0.59 -16.20
CA GLY A 393 8.81 -0.41 -16.08
C GLY A 393 8.17 -0.51 -14.70
N PHE A 394 8.45 0.42 -13.78
CA PHE A 394 7.70 0.50 -12.53
C PHE A 394 6.23 0.81 -12.80
N GLN A 395 5.36 0.15 -12.06
CA GLN A 395 3.91 0.30 -12.14
C GLN A 395 3.40 1.00 -10.88
N ALA A 396 2.44 1.90 -11.05
CA ALA A 396 1.69 2.46 -9.92
C ALA A 396 0.75 1.39 -9.35
N VAL A 397 0.79 1.23 -8.03
CA VAL A 397 0.10 0.12 -7.36
C VAL A 397 -0.94 0.59 -6.36
N CYS A 398 -0.61 1.62 -5.57
CA CYS A 398 -1.51 2.19 -4.58
C CYS A 398 -1.16 3.66 -4.29
N GLU A 399 -2.07 4.34 -3.60
CA GLU A 399 -1.91 5.72 -3.15
C GLU A 399 -2.02 5.78 -1.62
N PHE A 400 -1.28 6.71 -1.03
CA PHE A 400 -1.30 7.00 0.40
C PHE A 400 -1.52 8.49 0.61
N PRO A 401 -2.77 8.92 0.83
CA PRO A 401 -3.04 10.23 1.38
C PRO A 401 -2.33 10.36 2.73
N PHE A 402 -1.83 11.54 3.04
CA PHE A 402 -1.22 11.79 4.34
C PHE A 402 -1.53 13.17 4.87
N TYR A 403 -1.57 13.23 6.19
CA TYR A 403 -1.70 14.45 6.97
C TYR A 403 -0.45 14.66 7.79
N ILE A 404 -0.21 15.90 8.20
CA ILE A 404 0.94 16.28 9.01
C ILE A 404 0.50 17.10 10.21
N TYR A 405 1.28 17.02 11.29
CA TYR A 405 1.02 17.71 12.54
C TYR A 405 2.32 18.22 13.15
N GLY A 406 2.25 19.37 13.81
CA GLY A 406 3.38 19.97 14.54
C GLY A 406 4.42 20.65 13.65
N VAL A 407 4.04 21.04 12.43
CA VAL A 407 4.90 21.75 11.46
C VAL A 407 4.32 23.15 11.21
N SER A 408 5.18 24.15 11.07
CA SER A 408 4.73 25.50 10.73
C SER A 408 4.30 25.61 9.26
N ALA A 409 3.44 26.58 8.92
CA ALA A 409 3.03 26.80 7.53
C ALA A 409 4.22 27.10 6.59
N GLU A 410 5.28 27.74 7.10
CA GLU A 410 6.50 28.06 6.34
C GLU A 410 7.41 26.85 6.07
N GLU A 411 7.39 25.85 6.95
CA GLU A 411 8.12 24.58 6.75
C GLU A 411 7.38 23.63 5.80
N LEU A 412 6.08 23.83 5.67
CA LEU A 412 5.18 23.09 4.79
C LEU A 412 5.32 23.42 3.31
N GLU A 413 5.72 24.66 3.01
CA GLU A 413 5.92 25.15 1.64
C GLU A 413 7.30 24.80 1.05
N LYS A 414 8.23 24.31 1.89
CA LYS A 414 9.59 23.89 1.52
C LYS A 414 9.63 22.39 1.28
#